data_AF-A0A7S0U592-F1
#
_entry.id   AF-A0A7S0U592-F1
#
_cell.length_a   1.000
_cell.length_b   1.000
_cell.length_c   1.000
_cell.angle_alpha   90.00
_cell.angle_beta   90.00
_cell.angle_gamma   90.00
#
_symmetry.space_group_name_H-M   'P 1'
#
loop_
_entity.id
_entity.type
_entity.pdbx_description
1 polymer ?
#
loop_
_entity_poly.entity_id
_entity_poly.type
_entity_poly.pdbx_seq_one_letter_code
_entity_poly.pdbx_strand_id
1 'polypeptide(L)'
;MAEMSFGPRVFRQPVAPRNPDPEPDSFLGLGQHLAFLQGCVASRPLSGTPANMPIVVDFSDRPSKMLAATLPDYGPASLLKVSLVDLPKLPLGKLRPTEVVVEVHSASVNPTDWKQRKGTLSQLCALSLPAVLGIDFSGKVVRAGEEAPLAEGDEVFGRQTLDRMRELNGTYAEYVIVDSSDVYKKPPNLSFEEAAAVPHASLAAYAALGHVGKLIQKRHKTDKCVLILGGSGGGGAFPPEGKHVA
;
A
#
# COMPACT_ATOMS: atom_id res chain seq x y z
N MET A 1 12.23 -40.22 -62.26
CA MET A 1 11.70 -38.86 -62.46
C MET A 1 10.53 -38.65 -61.52
N ALA A 2 10.57 -37.52 -60.80
CA ALA A 2 9.53 -36.90 -59.96
C ALA A 2 9.07 -37.61 -58.68
N GLU A 3 9.72 -37.25 -57.55
CA GLU A 3 9.09 -37.21 -56.23
C GLU A 3 8.03 -36.08 -56.19
N MET A 4 6.89 -36.33 -55.57
CA MET A 4 5.94 -35.28 -55.16
C MET A 4 5.67 -35.41 -53.66
N SER A 5 6.28 -34.51 -52.90
CA SER A 5 6.10 -34.31 -51.47
C SER A 5 4.81 -33.53 -51.20
N PHE A 6 3.96 -34.02 -50.31
CA PHE A 6 2.84 -33.28 -49.73
C PHE A 6 3.24 -32.78 -48.34
N GLY A 7 3.63 -31.51 -48.25
CA GLY A 7 3.78 -30.81 -46.97
C GLY A 7 2.42 -30.34 -46.40
N PRO A 8 2.31 -30.13 -45.08
CA PRO A 8 1.07 -29.66 -44.46
C PRO A 8 0.80 -28.19 -44.80
N ARG A 9 -0.43 -27.88 -45.22
CA ARG A 9 -0.91 -26.51 -45.46
C ARG A 9 -1.18 -25.83 -44.11
N VAL A 10 -0.37 -24.83 -43.78
CA VAL A 10 -0.64 -23.90 -42.67
C VAL A 10 -1.56 -22.79 -43.18
N PHE A 11 -2.77 -22.71 -42.63
CA PHE A 11 -3.64 -21.53 -42.79
C PHE A 11 -3.00 -20.34 -42.07
N ARG A 12 -2.54 -19.33 -42.81
CA ARG A 12 -2.19 -18.01 -42.24
C ARG A 12 -3.44 -17.13 -42.26
N GLN A 13 -3.93 -16.75 -41.07
CA GLN A 13 -4.83 -15.59 -40.96
C GLN A 13 -4.03 -14.30 -41.22
N PRO A 14 -4.62 -13.27 -41.85
CA PRO A 14 -3.98 -11.97 -41.98
C PRO A 14 -3.86 -11.30 -40.60
N VAL A 15 -2.63 -10.97 -40.20
CA VAL A 15 -2.33 -10.18 -39.01
C VAL A 15 -2.59 -8.71 -39.35
N ALA A 16 -3.48 -8.05 -38.62
CA ALA A 16 -3.69 -6.61 -38.71
C ALA A 16 -2.38 -5.85 -38.40
N PRO A 17 -2.12 -4.69 -39.01
CA PRO A 17 -0.89 -3.94 -38.77
C PRO A 17 -0.76 -3.59 -37.28
N ARG A 18 0.40 -3.90 -36.69
CA ARG A 18 0.77 -3.42 -35.36
C ARG A 18 0.91 -1.90 -35.42
N ASN A 19 0.25 -1.19 -34.52
CA ASN A 19 0.64 0.18 -34.20
C ASN A 19 2.09 0.15 -33.68
N PRO A 20 2.94 1.11 -34.07
CA PRO A 20 4.28 1.21 -33.51
C PRO A 20 4.18 1.39 -31.99
N ASP A 21 5.01 0.65 -31.25
CA ASP A 21 5.19 0.82 -29.82
C ASP A 21 5.59 2.28 -29.54
N PRO A 22 5.01 2.95 -28.54
CA PRO A 22 5.54 4.25 -28.12
C PRO A 22 6.99 4.06 -27.64
N GLU A 23 7.89 4.87 -28.18
CA GLU A 23 9.31 4.97 -27.81
C GLU A 23 9.50 4.92 -26.28
N PRO A 24 10.55 4.25 -25.77
CA PRO A 24 10.84 4.25 -24.34
C PRO A 24 11.29 5.66 -23.93
N ASP A 25 10.41 6.36 -23.21
CA ASP A 25 10.77 7.63 -22.58
C ASP A 25 12.04 7.44 -21.73
N SER A 26 13.09 8.10 -22.22
CA SER A 26 14.44 8.09 -21.68
C SER A 26 14.47 8.52 -20.22
N PHE A 27 15.16 7.72 -19.41
CA PHE A 27 15.79 8.13 -18.16
C PHE A 27 16.68 9.37 -18.40
N LEU A 28 16.18 10.59 -18.18
CA LEU A 28 16.95 11.81 -17.89
C LEU A 28 15.98 12.99 -17.75
N GLY A 29 15.71 13.39 -16.51
CA GLY A 29 14.83 14.52 -16.19
C GLY A 29 14.79 14.84 -14.70
N LEU A 30 15.94 14.80 -14.03
CA LEU A 30 16.10 15.37 -12.69
C LEU A 30 16.29 16.88 -12.84
N GLY A 31 15.28 17.66 -12.44
CA GLY A 31 15.41 19.10 -12.27
C GLY A 31 14.07 19.82 -12.36
N GLN A 32 13.72 20.59 -11.30
CA GLN A 32 12.53 21.45 -11.12
C GLN A 32 11.30 20.67 -10.62
N HIS A 33 10.74 20.86 -9.41
CA HIS A 33 10.64 22.03 -8.55
C HIS A 33 10.72 21.68 -7.06
N LEU A 34 11.70 22.26 -6.37
CA LEU A 34 11.65 22.61 -4.95
C LEU A 34 10.92 23.96 -4.84
N ALA A 35 9.70 23.96 -4.30
CA ALA A 35 9.05 25.05 -3.57
C ALA A 35 7.55 24.75 -3.47
N PHE A 36 7.07 24.41 -2.27
CA PHE A 36 5.76 24.80 -1.68
C PHE A 36 5.56 23.99 -0.39
N LEU A 37 6.38 24.28 0.61
CA LEU A 37 6.11 23.93 2.00
C LEU A 37 6.30 25.19 2.83
N GLN A 38 5.25 26.01 2.90
CA GLN A 38 4.98 26.92 4.00
C GLN A 38 3.56 27.49 3.83
N GLY A 39 2.68 27.17 4.78
CA GLY A 39 1.36 27.80 4.89
C GLY A 39 0.30 26.93 5.53
N CYS A 40 0.01 27.20 6.81
CA CYS A 40 -1.12 26.74 7.62
C CYS A 40 -0.93 25.45 8.45
N VAL A 41 -0.09 25.54 9.48
CA VAL A 41 -0.39 24.89 10.77
C VAL A 41 -1.21 25.87 11.60
N ALA A 42 -2.49 25.56 11.78
CA ALA A 42 -3.30 26.09 12.87
C ALA A 42 -4.43 25.09 13.16
N SER A 43 -4.08 23.95 13.76
CA SER A 43 -5.08 23.12 14.43
C SER A 43 -5.46 23.79 15.75
N ARG A 44 -6.65 24.38 15.79
CA ARG A 44 -7.30 24.74 17.05
C ARG A 44 -7.69 23.43 17.76
N PRO A 45 -7.33 23.21 19.03
CA PRO A 45 -7.83 22.05 19.76
C PRO A 45 -9.34 22.22 19.96
N LEU A 46 -10.13 21.21 19.58
CA LEU A 46 -11.50 21.08 20.04
C LEU A 46 -11.45 20.74 21.54
N SER A 47 -11.71 21.74 22.38
CA SER A 47 -11.88 21.54 23.81
C SER A 47 -13.20 20.81 24.06
N GLY A 48 -13.17 19.60 24.64
CA GLY A 48 -14.39 19.01 25.18
C GLY A 48 -14.48 17.49 25.38
N THR A 49 -13.49 16.68 24.98
CA THR A 49 -13.64 15.21 25.12
C THR A 49 -12.99 14.68 26.40
N PRO A 50 -13.69 13.90 27.24
CA PRO A 50 -13.08 13.28 28.42
C PRO A 50 -12.00 12.29 27.98
N ALA A 51 -10.78 12.47 28.47
CA ALA A 51 -9.74 11.45 28.41
C ALA A 51 -10.19 10.25 29.27
N ASN A 52 -10.05 9.02 28.75
CA ASN A 52 -10.43 7.73 29.37
C ASN A 52 -11.89 7.30 29.31
N MET A 53 -12.45 7.18 28.10
CA MET A 53 -13.49 6.17 27.86
C MET A 53 -12.88 5.03 27.03
N PRO A 54 -12.95 3.76 27.46
CA PRO A 54 -12.52 2.66 26.60
C PRO A 54 -13.39 2.68 25.33
N ILE A 55 -12.75 2.76 24.16
CA ILE A 55 -13.44 2.69 22.89
C ILE A 55 -13.90 1.24 22.72
N VAL A 56 -15.13 0.94 23.10
CA VAL A 56 -15.80 -0.30 22.77
C VAL A 56 -16.25 -0.18 21.31
N VAL A 57 -15.66 -0.97 20.41
CA VAL A 57 -16.18 -1.06 19.03
C VAL A 57 -17.30 -2.06 18.98
N ASP A 58 -18.48 -1.56 19.33
CA ASP A 58 -19.74 -2.21 19.00
C ASP A 58 -20.15 -1.82 17.56
N PHE A 59 -20.06 -2.79 16.64
CA PHE A 59 -20.50 -2.63 15.24
C PHE A 59 -22.03 -2.53 15.10
N SER A 60 -22.78 -2.67 16.21
CA SER A 60 -24.23 -2.56 16.24
C SER A 60 -24.73 -1.11 16.27
N ASP A 61 -23.97 -0.18 16.88
CA ASP A 61 -24.47 1.13 17.34
C ASP A 61 -23.64 2.37 16.89
N ARG A 62 -22.78 2.25 15.88
CA ARG A 62 -22.01 3.37 15.24
C ARG A 62 -22.23 3.40 13.73
N PRO A 63 -22.04 4.57 13.04
CA PRO A 63 -22.54 4.77 11.69
C PRO A 63 -22.04 3.66 10.78
N SER A 64 -22.93 3.13 9.96
CA SER A 64 -22.61 2.15 8.90
C SER A 64 -21.59 2.66 7.87
N LYS A 65 -20.99 3.83 8.11
CA LYS A 65 -20.21 4.62 7.19
C LYS A 65 -18.97 5.24 7.82
N MET A 66 -17.97 5.49 6.99
CA MET A 66 -16.71 6.18 7.30
C MET A 66 -16.32 7.13 6.17
N LEU A 67 -15.46 8.10 6.45
CA LEU A 67 -14.80 8.88 5.41
C LEU A 67 -13.70 8.05 4.73
N ALA A 68 -13.65 8.14 3.41
CA ALA A 68 -12.58 7.56 2.60
C ALA A 68 -12.29 8.39 1.34
N ALA A 69 -11.04 8.34 0.87
CA ALA A 69 -10.67 8.86 -0.44
C ALA A 69 -11.04 7.84 -1.52
N THR A 70 -12.17 8.09 -2.16
CA THR A 70 -12.74 7.21 -3.19
C THR A 70 -12.25 7.58 -4.58
N LEU A 71 -11.97 6.55 -5.37
CA LEU A 71 -11.67 6.60 -6.79
C LEU A 71 -12.87 6.05 -7.57
N PRO A 72 -13.66 6.89 -8.25
CA PRO A 72 -14.83 6.44 -9.00
C PRO A 72 -14.47 5.72 -10.31
N ASP A 73 -13.37 6.13 -10.95
CA ASP A 73 -12.84 5.52 -12.16
C ASP A 73 -11.33 5.73 -12.24
N TYR A 74 -10.64 4.93 -13.05
CA TYR A 74 -9.23 5.16 -13.37
C TYR A 74 -9.04 6.52 -14.03
N GLY A 75 -7.95 7.21 -13.72
CA GLY A 75 -7.67 8.51 -14.32
C GLY A 75 -6.75 9.38 -13.48
N PRO A 76 -6.80 10.72 -13.62
CA PRO A 76 -5.92 11.66 -12.93
C PRO A 76 -6.18 11.75 -11.41
N ALA A 77 -5.27 12.38 -10.66
CA ALA A 77 -5.37 12.48 -9.20
C ALA A 77 -6.60 13.28 -8.76
N SER A 78 -7.07 14.20 -9.61
CA SER A 78 -8.28 15.00 -9.40
C SER A 78 -9.59 14.18 -9.33
N LEU A 79 -9.55 12.89 -9.71
CA LEU A 79 -10.70 11.99 -9.53
C LEU A 79 -10.84 11.48 -8.09
N LEU A 80 -9.78 11.53 -7.27
CA LEU A 80 -9.87 11.14 -5.87
C LEU A 80 -10.74 12.16 -5.12
N LYS A 81 -11.79 11.66 -4.47
CA LYS A 81 -12.70 12.48 -3.68
C LYS A 81 -12.90 11.86 -2.31
N VAL A 82 -12.77 12.68 -1.27
CA VAL A 82 -13.19 12.29 0.07
C VAL A 82 -14.70 12.21 0.08
N SER A 83 -15.25 11.05 0.42
CA SER A 83 -16.68 10.83 0.52
C SER A 83 -17.00 9.88 1.67
N LEU A 84 -18.27 9.91 2.09
CA LEU A 84 -18.78 9.01 3.12
C LEU A 84 -19.18 7.69 2.47
N VAL A 85 -18.46 6.61 2.78
CA VAL A 85 -18.67 5.25 2.24
C VAL A 85 -19.14 4.32 3.33
N ASP A 86 -19.80 3.21 2.97
CA ASP A 86 -20.08 2.17 3.95
C ASP A 86 -18.79 1.54 4.48
N LEU A 87 -18.78 1.14 5.75
CA LEU A 87 -17.69 0.33 6.29
C LEU A 87 -17.51 -0.96 5.46
N PRO A 88 -16.28 -1.50 5.35
CA PRO A 88 -16.05 -2.72 4.60
C PRO A 88 -16.98 -3.84 5.09
N LYS A 89 -17.74 -4.43 4.17
CA LYS A 89 -18.69 -5.49 4.52
C LYS A 89 -17.92 -6.74 4.90
N LEU A 90 -17.95 -7.07 6.20
CA LEU A 90 -17.41 -8.31 6.71
C LEU A 90 -18.14 -9.50 6.05
N PRO A 91 -17.43 -10.50 5.49
CA PRO A 91 -18.04 -11.75 5.06
C PRO A 91 -18.83 -12.37 6.21
N LEU A 92 -20.12 -12.67 6.00
CA LEU A 92 -21.05 -13.18 7.02
C LEU A 92 -21.26 -12.25 8.25
N GLY A 93 -20.89 -10.97 8.14
CA GLY A 93 -20.99 -10.01 9.23
C GLY A 93 -19.98 -10.25 10.36
N LYS A 94 -18.97 -11.10 10.16
CA LYS A 94 -17.97 -11.44 11.17
C LYS A 94 -16.55 -11.17 10.68
N LEU A 95 -15.74 -10.61 11.57
CA LEU A 95 -14.30 -10.46 11.39
C LEU A 95 -13.68 -11.87 11.34
N ARG A 96 -12.77 -12.13 10.40
CA ARG A 96 -12.07 -13.43 10.37
C ARG A 96 -11.17 -13.54 11.61
N PRO A 97 -10.89 -14.75 12.12
CA PRO A 97 -10.13 -14.93 13.36
C PRO A 97 -8.76 -14.25 13.37
N THR A 98 -8.09 -14.15 12.22
CA THR A 98 -6.76 -13.54 12.08
C THR A 98 -6.79 -12.05 11.76
N GLU A 99 -7.96 -11.45 11.58
CA GLU A 99 -8.06 -10.05 11.16
C GLU A 99 -8.09 -9.08 12.34
N VAL A 100 -7.69 -7.85 12.05
CA VAL A 100 -7.87 -6.71 12.94
C VAL A 100 -8.52 -5.56 12.19
N VAL A 101 -9.32 -4.78 12.91
CA VAL A 101 -9.85 -3.50 12.46
C VAL A 101 -9.01 -2.42 13.10
N VAL A 102 -8.48 -1.53 12.27
CA VAL A 102 -7.62 -0.44 12.70
C VAL A 102 -8.29 0.89 12.37
N GLU A 103 -8.41 1.76 13.36
CA GLU A 103 -8.66 3.20 13.16
C GLU A 103 -7.37 3.82 12.62
N VAL A 104 -7.40 4.28 11.38
CA VAL A 104 -6.23 4.80 10.68
C VAL A 104 -5.99 6.24 11.13
N HIS A 105 -4.81 6.47 11.72
CA HIS A 105 -4.36 7.80 12.07
C HIS A 105 -3.58 8.45 10.91
N SER A 106 -2.72 7.67 10.26
CA SER A 106 -1.88 8.13 9.15
C SER A 106 -1.75 7.05 8.08
N ALA A 107 -1.63 7.49 6.83
CA ALA A 107 -1.34 6.63 5.67
C ALA A 107 -0.26 7.28 4.81
N SER A 108 0.52 6.49 4.08
CA SER A 108 1.55 7.00 3.17
C SER A 108 1.16 6.80 1.70
N VAL A 109 1.82 7.56 0.82
CA VAL A 109 1.62 7.49 -0.63
C VAL A 109 2.82 6.82 -1.27
N ASN A 110 2.55 5.76 -2.02
CA ASN A 110 3.54 4.93 -2.68
C ASN A 110 3.39 4.97 -4.22
N PRO A 111 4.46 4.61 -4.96
CA PRO A 111 4.36 4.50 -6.41
C PRO A 111 3.28 3.53 -6.91
N THR A 112 2.99 2.49 -6.13
CA THR A 112 1.93 1.52 -6.42
C THR A 112 0.56 2.19 -6.48
N ASP A 113 0.27 3.14 -5.58
CA ASP A 113 -1.05 3.76 -5.46
C ASP A 113 -1.42 4.57 -6.72
N TRP A 114 -0.49 5.40 -7.22
CA TRP A 114 -0.77 6.17 -8.43
C TRP A 114 -0.79 5.32 -9.70
N LYS A 115 -0.03 4.21 -9.74
CA LYS A 115 -0.07 3.24 -10.85
C LYS A 115 -1.39 2.47 -10.89
N GLN A 116 -1.93 2.10 -9.72
CA GLN A 116 -3.28 1.54 -9.62
C GLN A 116 -4.33 2.55 -10.05
N ARG A 117 -4.26 3.79 -9.54
CA ARG A 117 -5.16 4.87 -9.92
C ARG A 117 -5.21 5.12 -11.43
N LYS A 118 -4.05 5.06 -12.11
CA LYS A 118 -3.98 5.23 -13.57
C LYS A 118 -4.42 3.99 -14.36
N GLY A 119 -4.67 2.86 -13.70
CA GLY A 119 -5.01 1.59 -14.35
C GLY A 119 -3.81 0.84 -14.94
N THR A 120 -2.58 1.32 -14.76
CA THR A 120 -1.36 0.67 -15.29
C THR A 120 -1.16 -0.74 -14.72
N LEU A 121 -1.69 -1.01 -13.52
CA LEU A 121 -1.62 -2.34 -12.88
C LEU A 121 -2.90 -3.17 -13.04
N SER A 122 -3.88 -2.71 -13.83
CA SER A 122 -5.20 -3.37 -13.97
C SER A 122 -5.14 -4.82 -14.47
N GLN A 123 -4.15 -5.16 -15.31
CA GLN A 123 -3.94 -6.54 -15.78
C GLN A 123 -3.43 -7.48 -14.68
N LEU A 124 -2.78 -6.94 -13.65
CA LEU A 124 -2.24 -7.70 -12.52
C LEU A 124 -3.22 -7.72 -11.35
N CYS A 125 -3.85 -6.58 -11.07
CA CYS A 125 -4.80 -6.40 -9.99
C CYS A 125 -5.83 -5.33 -10.41
N ALA A 126 -6.96 -5.80 -10.96
CA ALA A 126 -8.06 -4.93 -11.33
C ALA A 126 -8.80 -4.44 -10.08
N LEU A 127 -9.02 -3.13 -9.98
CA LEU A 127 -9.82 -2.52 -8.92
C LEU A 127 -11.30 -2.84 -9.12
N SER A 128 -12.00 -3.05 -8.02
CA SER A 128 -13.47 -3.02 -7.96
C SER A 128 -13.88 -1.56 -7.74
N LEU A 129 -14.26 -0.85 -8.80
CA LEU A 129 -14.64 0.57 -8.73
C LEU A 129 -16.12 0.73 -8.29
N PRO A 130 -16.45 1.78 -7.51
CA PRO A 130 -15.55 2.76 -6.92
C PRO A 130 -14.66 2.12 -5.84
N ALA A 131 -13.37 2.49 -5.85
CA ALA A 131 -12.36 1.88 -4.98
C ALA A 131 -11.82 2.87 -3.95
N VAL A 132 -11.39 2.39 -2.80
CA VAL A 132 -10.55 3.14 -1.87
C VAL A 132 -9.12 2.60 -2.00
N LEU A 133 -8.17 3.49 -2.28
CA LEU A 133 -6.76 3.14 -2.46
C LEU A 133 -5.98 3.22 -1.15
N GLY A 134 -4.65 3.00 -1.24
CA GLY A 134 -3.71 3.11 -0.15
C GLY A 134 -3.31 1.74 0.37
N ILE A 135 -2.00 1.57 0.54
CA ILE A 135 -1.42 0.31 1.00
C ILE A 135 -0.80 0.41 2.38
N ASP A 136 -0.32 1.57 2.82
CA ASP A 136 0.34 1.71 4.12
C ASP A 136 -0.55 2.43 5.11
N PHE A 137 -0.46 2.04 6.38
CA PHE A 137 -1.14 2.73 7.47
C PHE A 137 -0.36 2.66 8.77
N SER A 138 -0.71 3.56 9.68
CA SER A 138 -0.50 3.41 11.11
C SER A 138 -1.74 3.92 11.86
N GLY A 139 -1.99 3.35 13.03
CA GLY A 139 -3.21 3.65 13.77
C GLY A 139 -3.39 2.79 15.00
N LYS A 140 -4.64 2.69 15.48
CA LYS A 140 -4.97 1.94 16.68
C LYS A 140 -5.89 0.77 16.36
N VAL A 141 -5.59 -0.39 16.93
CA VAL A 141 -6.48 -1.54 16.85
C VAL A 141 -7.74 -1.21 17.62
N VAL A 142 -8.88 -1.31 16.96
CA VAL A 142 -10.18 -1.05 17.58
C VAL A 142 -11.02 -2.33 17.70
N ARG A 143 -10.66 -3.38 16.97
CA ARG A 143 -11.15 -4.74 17.19
C ARG A 143 -10.14 -5.76 16.68
N ALA A 144 -10.00 -6.86 17.38
CA ALA A 144 -9.17 -7.99 16.95
C ALA A 144 -10.02 -9.28 16.83
N GLY A 145 -9.69 -10.11 15.85
CA GLY A 145 -10.18 -11.48 15.75
C GLY A 145 -9.56 -12.36 16.84
N GLU A 146 -10.22 -13.48 17.14
CA GLU A 146 -9.87 -14.36 18.26
C GLU A 146 -8.46 -14.99 18.16
N GLU A 147 -7.91 -15.10 16.95
CA GLU A 147 -6.58 -15.66 16.68
C GLU A 147 -5.51 -14.58 16.40
N ALA A 148 -5.90 -13.30 16.37
CA ALA A 148 -4.96 -12.21 16.13
C ALA A 148 -4.09 -11.96 17.38
N PRO A 149 -2.75 -11.84 17.24
CA PRO A 149 -1.83 -11.58 18.36
C PRO A 149 -1.79 -10.10 18.79
N LEU A 150 -2.89 -9.38 18.58
CA LEU A 150 -3.04 -7.94 18.82
C LEU A 150 -4.30 -7.71 19.66
N ALA A 151 -4.28 -6.68 20.50
CA ALA A 151 -5.40 -6.32 21.36
C ALA A 151 -5.97 -4.95 20.99
N GLU A 152 -7.24 -4.72 21.35
CA GLU A 152 -7.84 -3.39 21.27
C GLU A 152 -7.01 -2.36 22.05
N GLY A 153 -6.79 -1.19 21.44
CA GLY A 153 -5.93 -0.13 21.96
C GLY A 153 -4.45 -0.24 21.56
N ASP A 154 -3.99 -1.36 20.98
CA ASP A 154 -2.61 -1.46 20.49
C ASP A 154 -2.37 -0.42 19.39
N GLU A 155 -1.28 0.35 19.51
CA GLU A 155 -0.78 1.20 18.44
C GLU A 155 0.01 0.35 17.43
N VAL A 156 -0.39 0.40 16.17
CA VAL A 156 0.12 -0.47 15.11
C VAL A 156 0.48 0.29 13.86
N PHE A 157 1.31 -0.34 13.04
CA PHE A 157 1.62 0.07 11.68
C PHE A 157 1.73 -1.19 10.81
N GLY A 158 1.47 -1.04 9.52
CA GLY A 158 1.44 -2.19 8.63
C GLY A 158 0.98 -1.81 7.24
N ARG A 159 0.67 -2.84 6.46
CA ARG A 159 0.21 -2.65 5.09
C ARG A 159 -1.04 -3.47 4.78
N GLN A 160 -1.87 -2.95 3.90
CA GLN A 160 -2.90 -3.70 3.20
C GLN A 160 -2.28 -4.42 1.98
N THR A 161 -2.76 -5.61 1.67
CA THR A 161 -2.37 -6.29 0.42
C THR A 161 -3.29 -5.89 -0.73
N LEU A 162 -2.81 -6.01 -1.97
CA LEU A 162 -3.61 -5.59 -3.12
C LEU A 162 -4.90 -6.40 -3.28
N ASP A 163 -4.83 -7.70 -2.98
CA ASP A 163 -6.00 -8.58 -3.02
C ASP A 163 -7.03 -8.20 -1.95
N ARG A 164 -6.58 -7.91 -0.73
CA ARG A 164 -7.47 -7.47 0.36
C ARG A 164 -8.04 -6.09 0.11
N MET A 165 -7.28 -5.17 -0.48
CA MET A 165 -7.77 -3.84 -0.86
C MET A 165 -8.95 -3.93 -1.84
N ARG A 166 -8.91 -4.87 -2.79
CA ARG A 166 -10.01 -5.11 -3.74
C ARG A 166 -11.30 -5.57 -3.06
N GLU A 167 -11.19 -6.28 -1.95
CA GLU A 167 -12.33 -6.85 -1.22
C GLU A 167 -12.85 -5.93 -0.11
N LEU A 168 -11.95 -5.26 0.62
CA LEU A 168 -12.24 -4.59 1.89
C LEU A 168 -11.76 -3.13 1.97
N ASN A 169 -11.45 -2.50 0.83
CA ASN A 169 -10.90 -1.15 0.74
C ASN A 169 -9.43 -1.03 1.21
N GLY A 170 -8.77 0.02 0.71
CA GLY A 170 -7.41 0.41 1.09
C GLY A 170 -7.34 1.31 2.31
N THR A 171 -6.14 1.83 2.56
CA THR A 171 -5.81 2.56 3.79
C THR A 171 -6.15 4.06 3.76
N TYR A 172 -6.59 4.61 2.63
CA TYR A 172 -7.08 5.99 2.55
C TYR A 172 -8.53 6.10 3.05
N ALA A 173 -8.76 5.63 4.26
CA ALA A 173 -10.03 5.60 4.96
C ALA A 173 -9.82 5.74 6.46
N GLU A 174 -10.87 6.11 7.21
CA GLU A 174 -10.79 6.18 8.68
C GLU A 174 -10.60 4.81 9.32
N TYR A 175 -11.06 3.73 8.68
CA TYR A 175 -10.89 2.36 9.16
C TYR A 175 -10.41 1.44 8.05
N VAL A 176 -9.55 0.48 8.41
CA VAL A 176 -9.10 -0.59 7.52
C VAL A 176 -9.17 -1.93 8.23
N ILE A 177 -9.55 -2.96 7.47
CA ILE A 177 -9.55 -4.35 7.91
C ILE A 177 -8.37 -5.07 7.25
N VAL A 178 -7.48 -5.61 8.06
CA VAL A 178 -6.22 -6.21 7.61
C VAL A 178 -5.98 -7.51 8.33
N ASP A 179 -5.22 -8.41 7.70
CA ASP A 179 -4.76 -9.63 8.37
C ASP A 179 -3.63 -9.29 9.33
N SER A 180 -3.67 -9.82 10.55
CA SER A 180 -2.68 -9.55 11.59
C SER A 180 -1.25 -9.97 11.21
N SER A 181 -1.06 -10.82 10.21
CA SER A 181 0.26 -11.17 9.68
C SER A 181 0.98 -10.02 8.95
N ASP A 182 0.24 -9.01 8.48
CA ASP A 182 0.77 -7.80 7.82
C ASP A 182 0.76 -6.56 8.76
N VAL A 183 0.55 -6.77 10.07
CA VAL A 183 0.44 -5.70 11.07
C VAL A 183 1.42 -5.93 12.22
N TYR A 184 2.09 -4.85 12.63
CA TYR A 184 3.08 -4.89 13.69
C TYR A 184 2.81 -3.78 14.70
N LYS A 185 3.22 -3.99 15.96
CA LYS A 185 3.16 -2.93 16.97
C LYS A 185 4.08 -1.78 16.57
N LYS A 186 3.53 -0.58 16.61
CA LYS A 186 4.24 0.66 16.32
C LYS A 186 5.32 0.88 17.38
N PRO A 187 6.59 1.17 17.00
CA PRO A 187 7.59 1.58 17.97
C PRO A 187 7.11 2.81 18.76
N PRO A 188 7.27 2.84 20.10
CA PRO A 188 6.72 3.91 20.93
C PRO A 188 7.38 5.27 20.68
N ASN A 189 8.58 5.27 20.08
CA ASN A 189 9.35 6.47 19.76
C ASN A 189 9.06 7.07 18.38
N LEU A 190 8.20 6.43 17.57
CA LEU A 190 7.77 6.97 16.28
C LEU A 190 6.40 7.64 16.41
N SER A 191 6.16 8.71 15.65
CA SER A 191 4.81 9.23 15.43
C SER A 191 3.99 8.28 14.54
N PHE A 192 2.69 8.52 14.41
CA PHE A 192 1.87 7.76 13.45
C PHE A 192 2.31 8.05 12.01
N GLU A 193 2.59 9.31 11.67
CA GLU A 193 3.09 9.73 10.35
C GLU A 193 4.41 9.03 10.02
N GLU A 194 5.37 9.02 10.94
CA GLU A 194 6.66 8.35 10.76
C GLU A 194 6.46 6.85 10.58
N ALA A 195 5.62 6.21 11.41
CA ALA A 195 5.37 4.78 11.31
C ALA A 195 4.66 4.38 10.01
N ALA A 196 3.73 5.20 9.49
CA ALA A 196 3.02 4.92 8.25
C ALA A 196 3.95 5.01 7.01
N ALA A 197 5.08 5.71 7.10
CA ALA A 197 6.04 5.86 6.00
C ALA A 197 6.94 4.63 5.79
N VAL A 198 6.94 3.68 6.74
CA VAL A 198 7.87 2.54 6.80
C VAL A 198 7.43 1.31 5.99
N PRO A 199 6.18 0.81 6.06
CA PRO A 199 5.88 -0.59 5.76
C PRO A 199 6.20 -1.01 4.32
N HIS A 200 5.63 -0.35 3.31
CA HIS A 200 5.86 -0.75 1.92
C HIS A 200 7.30 -0.52 1.48
N ALA A 201 7.86 0.64 1.80
CA ALA A 201 9.21 1.01 1.39
C ALA A 201 10.27 0.09 2.00
N SER A 202 10.17 -0.21 3.30
CA SER A 202 11.10 -1.10 4.01
C SER A 202 10.97 -2.54 3.53
N LEU A 203 9.75 -3.02 3.27
CA LEU A 203 9.54 -4.37 2.75
C LEU A 203 10.14 -4.52 1.35
N ALA A 204 9.99 -3.52 0.48
CA ALA A 204 10.60 -3.52 -0.84
C ALA A 204 12.14 -3.55 -0.76
N ALA A 205 12.72 -2.73 0.10
CA ALA A 205 14.17 -2.72 0.34
C ALA A 205 14.68 -4.06 0.89
N TYR A 206 13.98 -4.62 1.88
CA TYR A 206 14.29 -5.91 2.48
C TYR A 206 14.20 -7.05 1.44
N ALA A 207 13.17 -7.09 0.60
CA ALA A 207 13.03 -8.08 -0.45
C ALA A 207 14.16 -7.97 -1.49
N ALA A 208 14.49 -6.75 -1.92
CA ALA A 208 15.55 -6.50 -2.88
C ALA A 208 16.92 -6.96 -2.36
N LEU A 209 17.26 -6.62 -1.12
CA LEU A 209 18.58 -6.92 -0.55
C LEU A 209 18.66 -8.34 0.01
N GLY A 210 17.63 -8.80 0.71
CA GLY A 210 17.59 -10.09 1.39
C GLY A 210 17.23 -11.25 0.46
N HIS A 211 16.12 -11.14 -0.26
CA HIS A 211 15.61 -12.25 -1.06
C HIS A 211 16.29 -12.33 -2.43
N VAL A 212 16.34 -11.21 -3.16
CA VAL A 212 16.95 -11.15 -4.49
C VAL A 212 18.47 -11.06 -4.39
N GLY A 213 18.97 -10.07 -3.63
CA GLY A 213 20.40 -9.82 -3.48
C GLY A 213 21.15 -10.83 -2.60
N LYS A 214 20.41 -11.61 -1.77
CA LYS A 214 20.99 -12.59 -0.83
C LYS A 214 22.03 -11.97 0.12
N LEU A 215 21.85 -10.70 0.47
CA LEU A 215 22.76 -9.93 1.31
C LEU A 215 22.37 -10.00 2.80
N ILE A 216 21.11 -10.27 3.09
CA ILE A 216 20.59 -10.44 4.46
C ILE A 216 20.49 -11.95 4.78
N GLN A 217 21.63 -12.63 4.82
CA GLN A 217 21.69 -14.03 5.28
C GLN A 217 22.48 -14.10 6.59
N LYS A 218 21.92 -14.80 7.60
CA LYS A 218 22.47 -15.12 8.93
C LYS A 218 23.60 -14.19 9.41
N ARG A 219 23.39 -13.24 10.35
CA ARG A 219 24.39 -12.52 11.21
C ARG A 219 25.89 -12.43 10.77
N HIS A 220 26.19 -12.48 9.48
CA HIS A 220 27.55 -12.49 8.96
C HIS A 220 27.81 -11.06 8.56
N LYS A 221 28.88 -10.49 9.11
CA LYS A 221 29.50 -9.31 8.49
C LYS A 221 29.86 -9.72 7.07
N THR A 222 29.21 -9.10 6.09
CA THR A 222 29.62 -9.22 4.70
C THR A 222 30.51 -8.02 4.40
N ASP A 223 31.71 -8.23 3.87
CA ASP A 223 32.59 -7.13 3.41
C ASP A 223 32.13 -6.59 2.03
N LYS A 224 30.84 -6.75 1.71
CA LYS A 224 30.28 -6.39 0.41
C LYS A 224 29.86 -4.93 0.42
N CYS A 225 30.33 -4.18 -0.57
CA CYS A 225 29.84 -2.83 -0.85
C CYS A 225 28.56 -2.91 -1.69
N VAL A 226 27.56 -2.11 -1.35
CA VAL A 226 26.27 -2.05 -2.03
C VAL A 226 26.03 -0.64 -2.56
N LEU A 227 25.88 -0.51 -3.87
CA LEU A 227 25.48 0.75 -4.50
C LEU A 227 23.95 0.85 -4.51
N ILE A 228 23.40 1.87 -3.83
CA ILE A 228 21.96 2.17 -3.82
C ILE A 228 21.69 3.33 -4.79
N LEU A 229 21.17 3.00 -5.98
CA LEU A 229 20.69 4.01 -6.93
C LEU A 229 19.34 4.56 -6.45
N GLY A 230 19.22 5.89 -6.33
CA GLY A 230 18.01 6.52 -5.79
C GLY A 230 17.90 6.49 -4.26
N GLY A 231 19.04 6.54 -3.56
CA GLY A 231 19.12 6.49 -2.09
C GLY A 231 18.26 7.52 -1.34
N SER A 232 17.90 8.64 -1.97
CA SER A 232 17.03 9.66 -1.39
C SER A 232 15.53 9.34 -1.44
N GLY A 233 15.12 8.27 -2.14
CA GLY A 233 13.73 7.80 -2.18
C GLY A 233 13.40 6.83 -1.04
N GLY A 234 12.10 6.58 -0.80
CA GLY A 234 11.64 5.74 0.31
C GLY A 234 12.32 4.37 0.40
N GLY A 235 12.47 3.65 -0.71
CA GLY A 235 13.17 2.35 -0.71
C GLY A 235 14.68 2.44 -0.46
N GLY A 236 15.31 3.58 -0.74
CA GLY A 236 16.73 3.82 -0.48
C GLY A 236 17.02 4.27 0.95
N ALA A 237 16.04 4.90 1.61
CA ALA A 237 16.15 5.40 2.98
C ALA A 237 16.02 4.30 4.06
N PHE A 238 15.54 3.11 3.71
CA PHE A 238 15.40 1.97 4.63
C PHE A 238 16.34 0.80 4.28
N PRO A 239 17.67 0.97 4.35
CA PRO A 239 18.56 -0.18 4.24
C PRO A 239 18.35 -1.08 5.48
N PRO A 240 18.29 -2.41 5.33
CA PRO A 240 18.31 -3.35 6.44
C PRO A 240 19.59 -3.12 7.24
N GLU A 241 19.50 -3.13 8.57
CA GLU A 241 20.63 -2.84 9.45
C GLU A 241 21.85 -3.74 9.13
N GLY A 242 22.86 -3.12 8.55
CA GLY A 242 24.19 -3.66 8.31
C GLY A 242 25.14 -2.47 8.27
N LYS A 243 25.96 -2.32 9.31
CA LYS A 243 26.86 -1.18 9.46
C LYS A 243 27.69 -0.95 8.19
N HIS A 244 27.71 0.31 7.73
CA HIS A 244 28.51 0.93 6.66
C HIS A 244 27.91 0.85 5.25
N VAL A 245 27.41 2.02 4.81
CA VAL A 245 27.34 2.42 3.41
C VAL A 245 28.00 3.80 3.36
N ALA A 246 29.18 3.87 2.76
CA ALA A 246 29.87 5.09 2.37
C ALA A 246 30.29 4.93 0.90
#